data_AF-U1NRY9-F1
#
_entry.id   AF-U1NRY9-F1
#
_cell.length_a   1.000
_cell.length_b   1.000
_cell.length_c   1.000
_cell.angle_alpha   90.00
_cell.angle_beta   90.00
_cell.angle_gamma   90.00
#
_symmetry.space_group_name_H-M   'P 1'
#
loop_
_entity.id
_entity.type
_entity.pdbx_description
1 polymer ?
#
loop_
_entity_poly.entity_id
_entity_poly.type
_entity_poly.pdbx_seq_one_letter_code
_entity_poly.pdbx_strand_id
1 'polypeptide(L)'
;MEPGTATGSPPSTHSLADISSAPISDADLHESVSAYHRRVDVSAWNNIYIVGDVHGCIDEIEQLVSVIDLTPDDLLIFVGDLVRKGPNSKAVLEYVRGHDNMLSIRGNNEDKLIHGRKSLDSLDSDDIAYLESLPIVISWADAMAVHGGIDPTMNLENQPVEKVLTCRSVPPENGYDGPFWFERYAGPIQTFFGHTVLSDPIKASYAIGLDTGCVYGNKLTAYDWNADSFTSVAARKTYVNRDDSKILTTDQLTMIKDETESPDGDELTVSISQPSSPTVGSGVGLLSDPADSGPARVSYGPRNLSAVPDVDDPDFSHSDWYLNRELSELSFQKRVLHEALDPRNPILERVRFLGLFSKNID
;
A
#
# COMPACT_ATOMS: atom_id res chain seq x y z
N MET A 1 36.00 12.66 62.07
CA MET A 1 36.03 13.16 60.69
C MET A 1 35.69 11.98 59.79
N GLU A 2 34.60 12.10 59.04
CA GLU A 2 34.16 11.24 57.94
C GLU A 2 35.14 11.24 56.74
N PRO A 3 34.89 10.54 55.59
CA PRO A 3 33.84 9.54 55.27
C PRO A 3 34.37 8.26 54.58
N GLY A 4 33.44 7.34 54.29
CA GLY A 4 33.66 6.07 53.60
C GLY A 4 33.77 6.14 52.07
N THR A 5 34.14 5.00 51.48
CA THR A 5 34.11 4.76 50.04
C THR A 5 33.35 3.46 49.74
N ALA A 6 32.31 3.60 48.93
CA ALA A 6 31.54 2.53 48.31
C ALA A 6 31.88 2.44 46.82
N THR A 7 31.32 1.40 46.17
CA THR A 7 31.17 1.16 44.72
C THR A 7 32.35 0.46 44.02
N GLY A 8 32.16 -0.51 43.12
CA GLY A 8 30.94 -1.11 42.56
C GLY A 8 31.29 -2.38 41.77
N SER A 9 30.39 -3.35 41.81
CA SER A 9 30.44 -4.59 41.01
C SER A 9 30.14 -4.29 39.54
N PRO A 10 30.66 -5.10 38.58
CA PRO A 10 30.43 -4.89 37.15
C PRO A 10 28.95 -5.11 36.77
N PRO A 11 28.45 -4.44 35.72
CA PRO A 11 27.06 -4.55 35.32
C PRO A 11 26.76 -5.96 34.83
N SER A 12 25.67 -6.49 35.37
CA SER A 12 25.02 -7.73 34.98
C SER A 12 24.75 -7.75 33.48
N THR A 13 25.12 -8.86 32.84
CA THR A 13 24.65 -9.25 31.51
C THR A 13 23.13 -9.19 31.48
N HIS A 14 22.58 -8.22 30.75
CA HIS A 14 21.15 -8.20 30.45
C HIS A 14 20.83 -9.42 29.58
N SER A 15 20.07 -10.34 30.14
CA SER A 15 19.41 -11.43 29.43
C SER A 15 18.55 -10.84 28.31
N LEU A 16 18.71 -11.33 27.08
CA LEU A 16 17.93 -11.00 25.88
C LEU A 16 16.49 -11.54 25.91
N ALA A 17 15.93 -11.74 27.10
CA ALA A 17 14.57 -12.23 27.32
C ALA A 17 13.89 -11.26 28.28
N ASP A 18 13.31 -10.19 27.71
CA ASP A 18 12.19 -9.39 28.27
C ASP A 18 11.99 -8.10 27.45
N ILE A 19 11.90 -8.20 26.11
CA ILE A 19 11.21 -7.15 25.34
C ILE A 19 9.73 -7.53 25.40
N SER A 20 9.04 -6.96 26.39
CA SER A 20 7.59 -7.08 26.58
C SER A 20 6.85 -6.91 25.24
N SER A 21 6.19 -7.97 24.78
CA SER A 21 5.26 -8.03 23.65
C SER A 21 3.95 -7.28 23.94
N ALA A 22 4.05 -6.03 24.38
CA ALA A 22 2.88 -5.22 24.67
C ALA A 22 2.17 -4.85 23.36
N PRO A 23 0.83 -4.96 23.28
CA PRO A 23 0.08 -4.55 22.10
C PRO A 23 0.28 -3.06 21.82
N ILE A 24 0.53 -2.70 20.56
CA ILE A 24 0.76 -1.32 20.09
C ILE A 24 -0.33 -0.39 20.61
N SER A 25 0.03 0.61 21.39
CA SER A 25 -0.87 1.64 21.92
C SER A 25 -0.87 2.90 21.08
N ASP A 26 -1.86 3.76 21.30
CA ASP A 26 -1.95 5.08 20.65
C ASP A 26 -0.72 5.96 20.96
N ALA A 27 -0.06 5.74 22.11
CA ALA A 27 1.14 6.47 22.50
C ALA A 27 2.38 6.04 21.71
N ASP A 28 2.36 4.85 21.10
CA ASP A 28 3.46 4.34 20.27
C ASP A 28 3.37 4.87 18.83
N LEU A 29 2.26 5.51 18.45
CA LEU A 29 1.97 5.95 17.09
C LEU A 29 2.03 7.48 16.99
N HIS A 30 2.46 7.98 15.83
CA HIS A 30 2.42 9.41 15.55
C HIS A 30 0.99 9.96 15.71
N GLU A 31 0.82 11.19 16.20
CA GLU A 31 -0.49 11.78 16.51
C GLU A 31 -1.48 11.72 15.33
N SER A 32 -0.99 11.98 14.12
CA SER A 32 -1.82 11.89 12.90
C SER A 32 -2.32 10.47 12.61
N VAL A 33 -1.60 9.45 13.09
CA VAL A 33 -1.92 8.03 12.91
C VAL A 33 -2.78 7.53 14.06
N SER A 34 -2.44 7.86 15.30
CA SER A 34 -3.18 7.43 16.50
C SER A 34 -4.62 7.95 16.52
N ALA A 35 -4.87 9.14 15.95
CA ALA A 35 -6.22 9.67 15.75
C ALA A 35 -7.14 8.76 14.89
N TYR A 36 -6.55 7.85 14.11
CA TYR A 36 -7.23 6.90 13.23
C TYR A 36 -6.73 5.47 13.46
N HIS A 37 -6.35 5.14 14.68
CA HIS A 37 -5.96 3.79 15.06
C HIS A 37 -7.18 3.00 15.55
N ARG A 38 -7.33 1.77 15.05
CA ARG A 38 -8.35 0.83 15.52
C ARG A 38 -7.69 -0.43 16.07
N ARG A 39 -8.02 -0.78 17.31
CA ARG A 39 -7.61 -2.06 17.91
C ARG A 39 -8.72 -3.10 17.74
N VAL A 40 -8.32 -4.31 17.36
CA VAL A 40 -9.19 -5.49 17.26
C VAL A 40 -8.91 -6.43 18.43
N ASP A 41 -9.98 -6.93 19.05
CA ASP A 41 -9.91 -8.02 20.03
C ASP A 41 -9.92 -9.36 19.29
N VAL A 42 -8.81 -10.09 19.35
CA VAL A 42 -8.65 -11.39 18.69
C VAL A 42 -9.60 -12.45 19.27
N SER A 43 -10.08 -12.29 20.50
CA SER A 43 -10.97 -13.27 21.15
C SER A 43 -12.41 -13.21 20.62
N ALA A 44 -12.75 -12.18 19.85
CA ALA A 44 -14.06 -12.02 19.24
C ALA A 44 -14.23 -12.81 17.92
N TRP A 45 -13.15 -13.43 17.42
CA TRP A 45 -13.12 -14.04 16.09
C TRP A 45 -12.51 -15.45 16.12
N ASN A 46 -13.00 -16.33 15.26
CA ASN A 46 -12.45 -17.67 15.08
C ASN A 46 -11.13 -17.61 14.30
N ASN A 47 -11.14 -16.94 13.15
CA ASN A 47 -9.96 -16.71 12.31
C ASN A 47 -9.83 -15.24 11.89
N ILE A 48 -8.60 -14.80 11.62
CA ILE A 48 -8.31 -13.47 11.07
C ILE A 48 -7.59 -13.63 9.75
N TYR A 49 -8.16 -13.03 8.70
CA TYR A 49 -7.60 -13.01 7.36
C TYR A 49 -7.20 -11.59 6.97
N ILE A 50 -6.07 -11.44 6.30
CA ILE A 50 -5.59 -10.13 5.81
C ILE A 50 -5.47 -10.16 4.30
N VAL A 51 -6.05 -9.20 3.59
CA VAL A 51 -6.13 -9.15 2.12
C VAL A 51 -5.37 -7.97 1.55
N GLY A 52 -4.63 -8.21 0.46
CA GLY A 52 -3.90 -7.20 -0.31
C GLY A 52 -4.77 -6.20 -1.07
N ASP A 53 -4.13 -5.34 -1.87
CA ASP A 53 -4.77 -4.29 -2.67
C ASP A 53 -5.80 -4.85 -3.67
N VAL A 54 -7.05 -4.38 -3.56
CA VAL A 54 -8.20 -4.88 -4.34
C VAL A 54 -8.40 -4.07 -5.62
N HIS A 55 -8.36 -2.74 -5.53
CA HIS A 55 -8.54 -1.83 -6.64
C HIS A 55 -9.83 -2.05 -7.47
N GLY A 56 -10.98 -2.21 -6.82
CA GLY A 56 -12.27 -2.35 -7.52
C GLY A 56 -12.52 -3.72 -8.15
N CYS A 57 -11.70 -4.72 -7.85
CA CYS A 57 -11.81 -6.11 -8.32
C CYS A 57 -12.80 -6.90 -7.45
N ILE A 58 -14.10 -6.57 -7.55
CA ILE A 58 -15.17 -7.18 -6.74
C ILE A 58 -15.30 -8.70 -6.97
N ASP A 59 -15.18 -9.12 -8.24
CA ASP A 59 -15.27 -10.52 -8.64
C ASP A 59 -14.23 -11.41 -7.93
N GLU A 60 -13.03 -10.87 -7.73
CA GLU A 60 -11.92 -11.52 -7.05
C GLU A 60 -12.11 -11.53 -5.53
N ILE A 61 -12.75 -10.52 -4.92
CA ILE A 61 -13.14 -10.59 -3.50
C ILE A 61 -14.13 -11.73 -3.28
N GLU A 62 -15.22 -11.79 -4.07
CA GLU A 62 -16.25 -12.80 -3.92
C GLU A 62 -15.67 -14.22 -4.07
N GLN A 63 -14.75 -14.40 -5.03
CA GLN A 63 -14.05 -15.66 -5.21
C GLN A 63 -13.14 -15.98 -4.03
N LEU A 64 -12.37 -15.00 -3.54
CA LEU A 64 -11.44 -15.20 -2.41
C LEU A 64 -12.21 -15.59 -1.14
N VAL A 65 -13.28 -14.85 -0.81
CA VAL A 65 -14.18 -15.11 0.33
C VAL A 65 -14.76 -16.52 0.24
N SER A 66 -15.15 -16.97 -0.96
CA SER A 66 -15.63 -18.34 -1.16
C SER A 66 -14.54 -19.40 -0.99
N VAL A 67 -13.29 -19.12 -1.39
CA VAL A 67 -12.18 -20.08 -1.32
C VAL A 67 -11.67 -20.25 0.12
N ILE A 68 -11.63 -19.17 0.90
CA ILE A 68 -11.26 -19.21 2.33
C ILE A 68 -12.41 -19.67 3.23
N ASP A 69 -13.60 -19.92 2.67
CA ASP A 69 -14.81 -20.31 3.39
C ASP A 69 -15.14 -19.35 4.56
N LEU A 70 -15.09 -18.05 4.28
CA LEU A 70 -15.24 -17.01 5.31
C LEU A 70 -16.62 -17.08 5.98
N THR A 71 -16.64 -17.20 7.30
CA THR A 71 -17.87 -17.19 8.10
C THR A 71 -18.09 -15.84 8.78
N PRO A 72 -19.31 -15.54 9.27
CA PRO A 72 -19.57 -14.34 10.08
C PRO A 72 -18.77 -14.27 11.39
N ASP A 73 -18.25 -15.40 11.88
CA ASP A 73 -17.44 -15.48 13.10
C ASP A 73 -15.93 -15.28 12.81
N ASP A 74 -15.54 -15.12 11.54
CA ASP A 74 -14.18 -14.79 11.11
C ASP A 74 -14.06 -13.30 10.79
N LEU A 75 -12.84 -12.75 10.87
CA LEU A 75 -12.53 -11.37 10.53
C LEU A 75 -11.73 -11.29 9.23
N LEU A 76 -12.11 -10.38 8.33
CA LEU A 76 -11.35 -10.04 7.12
C LEU A 76 -10.85 -8.60 7.20
N ILE A 77 -9.54 -8.38 7.06
CA ILE A 77 -8.89 -7.06 7.11
C ILE A 77 -8.23 -6.76 5.75
N PHE A 78 -8.63 -5.70 5.08
CA PHE A 78 -7.99 -5.22 3.86
C PHE A 78 -6.88 -4.22 4.20
N VAL A 79 -5.72 -4.32 3.53
CA VAL A 79 -4.58 -3.40 3.67
C VAL A 79 -4.76 -2.06 2.91
N GLY A 80 -6.00 -1.72 2.55
CA GLY A 80 -6.35 -0.50 1.82
C GLY A 80 -6.35 -0.67 0.30
N ASP A 81 -6.40 0.45 -0.42
CA ASP A 81 -6.49 0.48 -1.88
C ASP A 81 -7.66 -0.39 -2.41
N LEU A 82 -8.81 -0.30 -1.74
CA LEU A 82 -10.08 -0.89 -2.18
C LEU A 82 -10.54 -0.31 -3.52
N VAL A 83 -10.21 0.97 -3.76
CA VAL A 83 -10.75 1.77 -4.87
C VAL A 83 -9.71 2.10 -5.94
N ARG A 84 -10.20 2.67 -7.06
CA ARG A 84 -9.47 3.09 -8.26
C ARG A 84 -8.88 1.95 -9.08
N LYS A 85 -8.54 2.28 -10.33
CA LYS A 85 -7.90 1.43 -11.37
C LYS A 85 -8.81 0.34 -11.95
N GLY A 86 -9.33 -0.56 -11.13
CA GLY A 86 -10.11 -1.70 -11.62
C GLY A 86 -11.57 -1.36 -11.90
N PRO A 87 -12.38 -2.39 -12.17
CA PRO A 87 -13.64 -2.24 -12.89
C PRO A 87 -14.77 -1.61 -12.08
N ASN A 88 -14.82 -1.82 -10.75
CA ASN A 88 -15.98 -1.38 -9.97
C ASN A 88 -15.62 -1.04 -8.51
N SER A 89 -15.15 0.20 -8.28
CA SER A 89 -14.83 0.68 -6.93
C SER A 89 -16.06 0.82 -6.02
N LYS A 90 -17.22 1.25 -6.55
CA LYS A 90 -18.45 1.40 -5.76
C LYS A 90 -18.92 0.06 -5.20
N ALA A 91 -18.95 -1.00 -6.02
CA ALA A 91 -19.35 -2.32 -5.56
C ALA A 91 -18.41 -2.88 -4.48
N VAL A 92 -17.10 -2.64 -4.58
CA VAL A 92 -16.15 -3.02 -3.50
C VAL A 92 -16.46 -2.28 -2.21
N LEU A 93 -16.71 -0.96 -2.26
CA LEU A 93 -17.06 -0.21 -1.05
C LEU A 93 -18.37 -0.67 -0.43
N GLU A 94 -19.42 -0.87 -1.24
CA GLU A 94 -20.71 -1.39 -0.79
C GLU A 94 -20.59 -2.78 -0.18
N TYR A 95 -19.77 -3.65 -0.77
CA TYR A 95 -19.51 -4.98 -0.26
C TYR A 95 -18.79 -4.92 1.09
N VAL A 96 -17.63 -4.26 1.18
CA VAL A 96 -16.86 -4.21 2.44
C VAL A 96 -17.64 -3.53 3.56
N ARG A 97 -18.25 -2.37 3.30
CA ARG A 97 -19.00 -1.63 4.32
C ARG A 97 -20.30 -2.31 4.75
N GLY A 98 -20.80 -3.26 3.95
CA GLY A 98 -22.02 -4.00 4.19
C GLY A 98 -21.86 -5.22 5.10
N HIS A 99 -20.63 -5.57 5.49
CA HIS A 99 -20.33 -6.73 6.34
C HIS A 99 -19.62 -6.28 7.63
N ASP A 100 -20.20 -6.63 8.79
CA ASP A 100 -19.68 -6.23 10.10
C ASP A 100 -18.30 -6.82 10.42
N ASN A 101 -17.96 -7.94 9.76
CA ASN A 101 -16.72 -8.67 9.93
C ASN A 101 -15.67 -8.37 8.83
N MET A 102 -15.86 -7.30 8.06
CA MET A 102 -14.91 -6.83 7.06
C MET A 102 -14.44 -5.43 7.38
N LEU A 103 -13.13 -5.28 7.61
CA LEU A 103 -12.49 -4.03 7.96
C LEU A 103 -11.47 -3.64 6.89
N SER A 104 -11.27 -2.35 6.65
CA SER A 104 -10.18 -1.87 5.79
C SER A 104 -9.45 -0.75 6.49
N ILE A 105 -8.14 -0.70 6.29
CA ILE A 105 -7.39 0.55 6.49
C ILE A 105 -7.52 1.45 5.25
N ARG A 106 -7.20 2.73 5.41
CA ARG A 106 -7.09 3.67 4.31
C ARG A 106 -5.81 3.40 3.52
N GLY A 107 -5.91 3.32 2.21
CA GLY A 107 -4.75 3.29 1.31
C GLY A 107 -4.45 4.65 0.69
N ASN A 108 -3.39 4.70 -0.11
CA ASN A 108 -3.01 5.96 -0.76
C ASN A 108 -4.01 6.36 -1.86
N ASN A 109 -4.81 5.43 -2.38
CA ASN A 109 -5.80 5.74 -3.41
C ASN A 109 -7.06 6.34 -2.80
N GLU A 110 -7.51 5.84 -1.64
CA GLU A 110 -8.56 6.46 -0.83
C GLU A 110 -8.13 7.88 -0.44
N ASP A 111 -6.91 8.06 0.06
CA ASP A 111 -6.38 9.36 0.45
C ASP A 111 -6.35 10.40 -0.69
N LYS A 112 -6.08 9.94 -1.93
CA LYS A 112 -6.15 10.81 -3.13
C LYS A 112 -7.58 11.23 -3.45
N LEU A 113 -8.59 10.41 -3.16
CA LEU A 113 -10.00 10.73 -3.37
C LEU A 113 -10.49 11.72 -2.32
N ILE A 114 -10.21 11.45 -1.04
CA ILE A 114 -10.57 12.29 0.11
C ILE A 114 -10.08 13.74 -0.11
N HIS A 115 -8.83 13.89 -0.54
CA HIS A 115 -8.22 15.21 -0.75
C HIS A 115 -8.45 15.79 -2.15
N GLY A 116 -9.35 15.22 -2.97
CA GLY A 116 -9.70 15.73 -4.29
C GLY A 116 -8.55 15.69 -5.33
N ARG A 117 -7.44 14.99 -5.05
CA ARG A 117 -6.33 14.81 -6.01
C ARG A 117 -6.72 13.89 -7.16
N LYS A 118 -7.73 13.06 -6.93
CA LYS A 118 -8.42 12.20 -7.89
C LYS A 118 -9.91 12.18 -7.58
N SER A 119 -10.73 11.84 -8.56
CA SER A 119 -12.16 11.65 -8.42
C SER A 119 -12.59 10.35 -9.11
N LEU A 120 -13.75 9.83 -8.70
CA LEU A 120 -14.46 8.74 -9.36
C LEU A 120 -15.92 9.15 -9.45
N ASP A 121 -16.45 9.31 -10.66
CA ASP A 121 -17.84 9.73 -10.88
C ASP A 121 -18.88 8.74 -10.32
N SER A 122 -18.44 7.52 -10.00
CA SER A 122 -19.26 6.48 -9.38
C SER A 122 -19.41 6.60 -7.86
N LEU A 123 -18.64 7.48 -7.22
CA LEU A 123 -18.66 7.66 -5.77
C LEU A 123 -19.37 8.97 -5.40
N ASP A 124 -20.25 8.89 -4.40
CA ASP A 124 -20.97 10.02 -3.83
C ASP A 124 -20.32 10.53 -2.53
N SER A 125 -20.92 11.54 -1.91
CA SER A 125 -20.40 12.13 -0.66
C SER A 125 -20.39 11.14 0.50
N ASP A 126 -21.33 10.18 0.54
CA ASP A 126 -21.41 9.19 1.62
C ASP A 126 -20.28 8.17 1.47
N ASP A 127 -19.92 7.83 0.23
CA ASP A 127 -18.74 7.00 -0.03
C ASP A 127 -17.46 7.70 0.40
N ILE A 128 -17.31 8.99 0.09
CA ILE A 128 -16.13 9.77 0.52
C ILE A 128 -16.07 9.84 2.05
N ALA A 129 -17.20 10.09 2.72
CA ALA A 129 -17.26 10.09 4.18
C ALA A 129 -16.89 8.72 4.77
N TYR A 130 -17.29 7.62 4.12
CA TYR A 130 -16.84 6.28 4.51
C TYR A 130 -15.32 6.13 4.37
N LEU A 131 -14.72 6.56 3.26
CA LEU A 131 -13.26 6.54 3.08
C LEU A 131 -12.52 7.37 4.14
N GLU A 132 -13.08 8.53 4.52
CA GLU A 132 -12.57 9.37 5.60
C GLU A 132 -12.65 8.69 6.98
N SER A 133 -13.65 7.82 7.20
CA SER A 133 -13.79 7.08 8.45
C SER A 133 -12.81 5.91 8.60
N LEU A 134 -12.18 5.47 7.51
CA LEU A 134 -11.27 4.32 7.55
C LEU A 134 -10.06 4.59 8.45
N PRO A 135 -9.68 3.64 9.33
CA PRO A 135 -8.47 3.75 10.13
C PRO A 135 -7.23 3.81 9.25
N ILE A 136 -6.17 4.44 9.74
CA ILE A 136 -4.84 4.39 9.10
C ILE A 136 -4.10 3.10 9.50
N VAL A 137 -4.32 2.64 10.73
CA VAL A 137 -3.74 1.41 11.27
C VAL A 137 -4.83 0.60 11.96
N ILE A 138 -4.85 -0.70 11.68
CA ILE A 138 -5.56 -1.68 12.51
C ILE A 138 -4.51 -2.54 13.21
N SER A 139 -4.61 -2.71 14.53
CA SER A 139 -3.73 -3.59 15.31
C SER A 139 -4.50 -4.69 16.04
N TRP A 140 -3.84 -5.83 16.22
CA TRP A 140 -4.34 -6.98 16.98
C TRP A 140 -3.16 -7.77 17.53
N ALA A 141 -3.23 -8.20 18.80
CA ALA A 141 -2.10 -8.89 19.46
C ALA A 141 -0.76 -8.15 19.26
N ASP A 142 0.23 -8.83 18.68
CA ASP A 142 1.56 -8.34 18.29
C ASP A 142 1.67 -8.03 16.78
N ALA A 143 0.53 -7.81 16.12
CA ALA A 143 0.43 -7.55 14.69
C ALA A 143 -0.30 -6.23 14.36
N MET A 144 -0.03 -5.72 13.15
CA MET A 144 -0.76 -4.59 12.59
C MET A 144 -0.84 -4.63 11.07
N ALA A 145 -1.85 -3.97 10.52
CA ALA A 145 -1.97 -3.66 9.10
C ALA A 145 -1.68 -2.17 8.85
N VAL A 146 -0.80 -1.91 7.89
CA VAL A 146 -0.47 -0.57 7.36
C VAL A 146 -0.49 -0.64 5.84
N HIS A 147 -0.85 0.45 5.15
CA HIS A 147 -1.01 0.34 3.69
C HIS A 147 0.33 0.28 2.93
N GLY A 148 1.16 1.32 3.06
CA GLY A 148 2.45 1.40 2.37
C GLY A 148 3.52 0.57 3.05
N GLY A 149 3.71 0.85 4.34
CA GLY A 149 4.75 0.24 5.15
C GLY A 149 5.19 1.18 6.28
N ILE A 150 6.29 0.81 6.92
CA ILE A 150 6.93 1.62 7.96
C ILE A 150 8.41 1.79 7.64
N ASP A 151 8.97 2.93 8.03
CA ASP A 151 10.41 3.17 7.91
C ASP A 151 11.15 2.59 9.13
N PRO A 152 11.98 1.54 8.96
CA PRO A 152 12.68 0.92 10.08
C PRO A 152 13.74 1.83 10.72
N THR A 153 14.07 2.97 10.09
CA THR A 153 14.99 3.97 10.65
C THR A 153 14.31 4.97 11.58
N MET A 154 12.98 4.88 11.73
CA MET A 154 12.16 5.79 12.53
C MET A 154 11.28 5.03 13.52
N ASN A 155 11.19 5.51 14.75
CA ASN A 155 10.16 5.04 15.68
C ASN A 155 8.76 5.34 15.11
N LEU A 156 7.78 4.48 15.41
CA LEU A 156 6.40 4.63 14.95
C LEU A 156 5.77 5.97 15.35
N GLU A 157 6.11 6.50 16.54
CA GLU A 157 5.70 7.81 17.04
C GLU A 157 6.11 8.99 16.13
N ASN A 158 7.11 8.77 15.26
CA ASN A 158 7.66 9.78 14.36
C ASN A 158 7.24 9.58 12.90
N GLN A 159 6.38 8.61 12.59
CA GLN A 159 5.95 8.29 11.23
C GLN A 159 4.55 8.83 10.94
N PRO A 160 4.41 9.97 10.25
CA PRO A 160 3.10 10.55 9.96
C PRO A 160 2.33 9.73 8.91
N VAL A 161 1.04 10.03 8.77
CA VAL A 161 0.11 9.32 7.87
C VAL A 161 0.68 9.19 6.46
N GLU A 162 1.23 10.26 5.89
CA GLU A 162 1.76 10.26 4.53
C GLU A 162 2.87 9.22 4.35
N LYS A 163 3.71 9.04 5.39
CA LYS A 163 4.78 8.05 5.39
C LYS A 163 4.20 6.63 5.44
N VAL A 164 3.28 6.36 6.37
CA VAL A 164 2.66 5.04 6.54
C VAL A 164 1.87 4.60 5.29
N LEU A 165 1.24 5.55 4.59
CA LEU A 165 0.50 5.29 3.35
C LEU A 165 1.38 5.06 2.12
N THR A 166 2.65 5.46 2.12
CA THR A 166 3.45 5.50 0.89
C THR A 166 4.87 4.94 1.01
N CYS A 167 5.28 4.51 2.21
CA CYS A 167 6.60 3.92 2.42
C CYS A 167 6.79 2.70 1.51
N ARG A 168 7.96 2.65 0.86
CA ARG A 168 8.35 1.58 -0.05
C ARG A 168 9.83 1.24 0.16
N SER A 169 10.69 2.22 -0.06
CA SER A 169 12.13 2.15 0.18
C SER A 169 12.54 2.91 1.44
N VAL A 170 13.70 2.53 1.98
CA VAL A 170 14.36 3.23 3.09
C VAL A 170 15.31 4.30 2.50
N PRO A 171 15.41 5.51 3.10
CA PRO A 171 16.38 6.50 2.65
C PRO A 171 17.84 6.02 2.70
N PRO A 172 18.74 6.56 1.84
CA PRO A 172 18.52 7.67 0.90
C PRO A 172 17.78 7.30 -0.40
N GLU A 173 17.56 6.01 -0.65
CA GLU A 173 16.92 5.54 -1.87
C GLU A 173 15.42 5.85 -1.87
N ASN A 174 14.87 6.15 -3.05
CA ASN A 174 13.46 6.47 -3.20
C ASN A 174 12.81 5.66 -4.32
N GLY A 175 11.68 5.03 -4.00
CA GLY A 175 10.83 4.40 -5.00
C GLY A 175 11.13 2.93 -5.21
N TYR A 176 11.43 2.54 -6.46
CA TYR A 176 11.35 1.15 -6.92
C TYR A 176 12.68 0.40 -6.88
N ASP A 177 13.78 1.08 -6.54
CA ASP A 177 15.13 0.50 -6.65
C ASP A 177 15.63 -0.17 -5.37
N GLY A 178 14.80 -0.19 -4.31
CA GLY A 178 15.19 -0.69 -2.99
C GLY A 178 16.28 0.17 -2.34
N PRO A 179 16.83 -0.24 -1.18
CA PRO A 179 16.38 -1.35 -0.35
C PRO A 179 14.97 -1.08 0.17
N PHE A 180 14.10 -2.09 0.09
CA PHE A 180 12.73 -1.98 0.56
C PHE A 180 12.68 -2.04 2.08
N TRP A 181 11.68 -1.37 2.66
CA TRP A 181 11.57 -1.25 4.11
C TRP A 181 11.47 -2.61 4.81
N PHE A 182 10.74 -3.55 4.19
CA PHE A 182 10.51 -4.89 4.71
C PHE A 182 11.75 -5.79 4.66
N GLU A 183 12.79 -5.43 3.89
CA GLU A 183 14.07 -6.12 3.91
C GLU A 183 14.90 -5.77 5.15
N ARG A 184 14.67 -4.58 5.71
CA ARG A 184 15.41 -4.05 6.88
C ARG A 184 14.60 -4.07 8.16
N TYR A 185 13.31 -4.39 8.09
CA TYR A 185 12.44 -4.38 9.25
C TYR A 185 12.63 -5.63 10.12
N ALA A 186 13.02 -5.40 11.37
CA ALA A 186 13.36 -6.45 12.33
C ALA A 186 12.33 -6.63 13.46
N GLY A 187 11.13 -6.06 13.32
CA GLY A 187 10.05 -6.20 14.30
C GLY A 187 10.17 -5.28 15.51
N PRO A 188 9.57 -5.65 16.66
CA PRO A 188 8.96 -6.96 16.97
C PRO A 188 7.52 -7.13 16.44
N ILE A 189 6.91 -6.11 15.86
CA ILE A 189 5.50 -6.14 15.45
C ILE A 189 5.36 -6.79 14.08
N GLN A 190 4.53 -7.82 13.96
CA GLN A 190 4.22 -8.40 12.65
C GLN A 190 3.38 -7.41 11.82
N THR A 191 3.94 -6.94 10.70
CA THR A 191 3.36 -5.86 9.91
C THR A 191 2.89 -6.36 8.55
N PHE A 192 1.60 -6.27 8.30
CA PHE A 192 0.96 -6.59 7.02
C PHE A 192 0.83 -5.35 6.16
N PHE A 193 1.17 -5.46 4.87
CA PHE A 193 1.16 -4.31 3.96
C PHE A 193 0.78 -4.65 2.53
N GLY A 194 0.39 -3.59 1.82
CA GLY A 194 0.02 -3.58 0.41
C GLY A 194 0.93 -2.66 -0.39
N HIS A 195 0.36 -1.88 -1.32
CA HIS A 195 0.98 -0.77 -2.07
C HIS A 195 2.14 -1.13 -3.02
N THR A 196 3.10 -1.89 -2.51
CA THR A 196 4.25 -2.38 -3.24
C THR A 196 3.86 -3.63 -3.99
N VAL A 197 3.49 -3.46 -5.27
CA VAL A 197 3.10 -4.57 -6.15
C VAL A 197 4.21 -5.61 -6.29
N LEU A 198 3.87 -6.85 -5.95
CA LEU A 198 4.72 -8.04 -5.96
C LEU A 198 4.23 -9.06 -6.99
N SER A 199 5.13 -9.88 -7.54
CA SER A 199 4.74 -11.07 -8.32
C SER A 199 4.09 -12.14 -7.43
N ASP A 200 4.60 -12.26 -6.21
CA ASP A 200 4.21 -13.27 -5.23
C ASP A 200 4.18 -12.64 -3.83
N PRO A 201 3.32 -13.13 -2.93
CA PRO A 201 3.30 -12.57 -1.58
C PRO A 201 4.63 -12.85 -0.88
N ILE A 202 5.03 -11.93 -0.01
CA ILE A 202 6.29 -12.02 0.73
C ILE A 202 5.97 -12.29 2.19
N LYS A 203 6.74 -13.20 2.80
CA LYS A 203 6.81 -13.39 4.25
C LYS A 203 8.25 -13.20 4.71
N ALA A 204 8.61 -11.98 5.08
CA ALA A 204 9.83 -11.70 5.83
C ALA A 204 9.58 -11.95 7.33
N SER A 205 10.62 -11.82 8.17
CA SER A 205 10.53 -12.16 9.60
C SER A 205 9.38 -11.46 10.33
N TYR A 206 9.14 -10.18 10.03
CA TYR A 206 8.07 -9.37 10.64
C TYR A 206 7.28 -8.55 9.61
N ALA A 207 7.46 -8.78 8.32
CA ALA A 207 6.78 -8.03 7.28
C ALA A 207 6.14 -8.96 6.26
N ILE A 208 4.83 -8.83 6.05
CA ILE A 208 4.05 -9.67 5.16
C ILE A 208 3.42 -8.80 4.07
N GLY A 209 3.90 -8.97 2.84
CA GLY A 209 3.47 -8.22 1.67
C GLY A 209 2.40 -8.97 0.89
N LEU A 210 1.24 -8.33 0.69
CA LEU A 210 0.04 -8.96 0.14
C LEU A 210 -0.44 -8.36 -1.19
N ASP A 211 0.09 -7.20 -1.59
CA ASP A 211 -0.23 -6.62 -2.91
C ASP A 211 0.44 -7.43 -4.02
N THR A 212 -0.26 -8.47 -4.47
CA THR A 212 0.15 -9.28 -5.61
C THR A 212 -0.39 -8.76 -6.93
N GLY A 213 -0.82 -7.49 -7.00
CA GLY A 213 -1.20 -6.84 -8.25
C GLY A 213 -2.45 -7.41 -8.92
N CYS A 214 -3.52 -7.69 -8.16
CA CYS A 214 -4.78 -8.23 -8.68
C CYS A 214 -5.30 -7.45 -9.90
N VAL A 215 -5.41 -6.12 -9.78
CA VAL A 215 -5.89 -5.25 -10.87
C VAL A 215 -5.02 -5.30 -12.13
N TYR A 216 -3.76 -5.70 -11.97
CA TYR A 216 -2.78 -5.81 -13.05
C TYR A 216 -2.80 -7.18 -13.73
N GLY A 217 -3.72 -8.06 -13.34
CA GLY A 217 -3.95 -9.36 -13.97
C GLY A 217 -3.20 -10.53 -13.34
N ASN A 218 -2.60 -10.34 -12.15
CA ASN A 218 -1.96 -11.42 -11.42
C ASN A 218 -2.96 -12.10 -10.46
N LYS A 219 -2.95 -11.78 -9.17
CA LYS A 219 -3.82 -12.43 -8.18
C LYS A 219 -4.21 -11.50 -7.03
N LEU A 220 -5.36 -11.76 -6.40
CA LEU A 220 -5.72 -11.20 -5.10
C LEU A 220 -5.29 -12.22 -4.03
N THR A 221 -4.58 -11.76 -3.00
CA THR A 221 -3.99 -12.62 -1.98
C THR A 221 -4.51 -12.28 -0.60
N ALA A 222 -4.91 -13.32 0.14
CA ALA A 222 -5.15 -13.32 1.56
C ALA A 222 -4.04 -14.04 2.33
N TYR A 223 -3.82 -13.61 3.56
CA TYR A 223 -3.09 -14.33 4.59
C TYR A 223 -4.05 -14.82 5.66
N ASP A 224 -3.98 -16.10 6.00
CA ASP A 224 -4.61 -16.65 7.20
C ASP A 224 -3.63 -16.47 8.37
N TRP A 225 -3.97 -15.57 9.30
CA TRP A 225 -3.12 -15.28 10.46
C TRP A 225 -3.03 -16.45 11.43
N ASN A 226 -4.10 -17.23 11.59
CA ASN A 226 -4.17 -18.36 12.50
C ASN A 226 -3.43 -19.58 11.94
N ALA A 227 -3.59 -19.85 10.65
CA ALA A 227 -2.95 -20.98 9.96
C ALA A 227 -1.58 -20.65 9.39
N ASP A 228 -1.15 -19.38 9.46
CA ASP A 228 0.17 -18.92 9.04
C ASP A 228 0.47 -19.17 7.54
N SER A 229 -0.55 -19.01 6.68
CA SER A 229 -0.53 -19.45 5.28
C SER A 229 -1.17 -18.45 4.29
N PHE A 230 -0.78 -18.54 3.01
CA PHE A 230 -1.34 -17.70 1.94
C PHE A 230 -2.41 -18.43 1.14
N THR A 231 -3.46 -17.70 0.78
CA THR A 231 -4.47 -18.12 -0.20
C THR A 231 -4.60 -17.05 -1.27
N SER A 232 -4.57 -17.42 -2.54
CA SER A 232 -4.71 -16.47 -3.65
C SER A 232 -5.73 -16.93 -4.68
N VAL A 233 -6.41 -15.97 -5.30
CA VAL A 233 -7.27 -16.20 -6.46
C VAL A 233 -6.72 -15.40 -7.64
N ALA A 234 -6.63 -16.04 -8.80
CA ALA A 234 -6.15 -15.38 -10.01
C ALA A 234 -7.14 -14.30 -10.46
N ALA A 235 -6.61 -13.16 -10.90
CA ALA A 235 -7.42 -12.13 -11.52
C ALA A 235 -8.06 -12.70 -12.80
N ARG A 236 -9.34 -12.38 -13.04
CA ARG A 236 -10.06 -12.90 -14.22
C ARG A 236 -9.45 -12.40 -15.54
N LYS A 237 -8.79 -11.25 -15.50
CA LYS A 237 -8.07 -10.62 -16.60
C LYS A 237 -7.18 -9.50 -16.07
N THR A 238 -6.30 -8.97 -16.93
CA THR A 238 -5.66 -7.68 -16.71
C THR A 238 -6.68 -6.55 -16.89
N TYR A 239 -6.99 -5.80 -15.82
CA TYR A 239 -7.88 -4.65 -15.88
C TYR A 239 -7.13 -3.37 -16.25
N VAL A 240 -5.89 -3.25 -15.78
CA VAL A 240 -4.99 -2.12 -16.06
C VAL A 240 -3.60 -2.66 -16.35
N ASN A 241 -2.90 -2.10 -17.33
CA ASN A 241 -1.51 -2.46 -17.59
C ASN A 241 -0.58 -1.79 -16.57
N ARG A 242 0.46 -2.51 -16.14
CA ARG A 242 1.56 -1.99 -15.34
C ARG A 242 2.87 -2.33 -16.03
N ASP A 243 3.84 -1.45 -15.86
CA ASP A 243 5.20 -1.70 -16.30
C ASP A 243 5.84 -2.78 -15.42
N ASP A 244 6.42 -3.82 -16.02
CA ASP A 244 7.05 -4.93 -15.32
C ASP A 244 8.17 -4.46 -14.39
N SER A 245 8.87 -3.36 -14.72
CA SER A 245 9.88 -2.74 -13.85
C SER A 245 9.32 -2.21 -12.52
N LYS A 246 8.00 -2.10 -12.41
CA LYS A 246 7.29 -1.63 -11.21
C LYS A 246 6.61 -2.75 -10.44
N ILE A 247 6.91 -4.00 -10.79
CA ILE A 247 6.50 -5.22 -10.10
C ILE A 247 7.76 -5.85 -9.53
N LEU A 248 7.79 -6.04 -8.22
CA LEU A 248 8.94 -6.69 -7.58
C LEU A 248 8.78 -8.20 -7.64
N THR A 249 9.82 -8.89 -8.11
CA THR A 249 9.87 -10.35 -8.08
C THR A 249 10.61 -10.83 -6.83
N THR A 250 10.27 -12.03 -6.35
CA THR A 250 10.95 -12.62 -5.18
C THR A 250 12.45 -12.80 -5.44
N ASP A 251 12.85 -13.08 -6.68
CA ASP A 251 14.26 -13.21 -7.07
C ASP A 251 15.05 -11.90 -6.85
N GLN A 252 14.44 -10.74 -7.14
CA GLN A 252 15.07 -9.43 -6.90
C GLN A 252 15.37 -9.17 -5.42
N LEU A 253 14.58 -9.75 -4.51
CA LEU A 253 14.76 -9.62 -3.07
C LEU A 253 15.82 -10.56 -2.50
N THR A 254 16.09 -11.68 -3.19
CA THR A 254 17.17 -12.61 -2.80
C THR A 254 18.55 -12.12 -3.24
N MET A 255 18.65 -11.46 -4.39
CA MET A 255 19.92 -10.96 -4.95
C MET A 255 20.56 -9.86 -4.09
N ILE A 256 19.77 -9.09 -3.34
CA ILE A 256 20.27 -8.03 -2.45
C ILE A 256 20.87 -8.62 -1.16
N LYS A 257 20.46 -9.83 -0.75
CA LYS A 257 21.02 -10.51 0.43
C LYS A 257 22.44 -11.04 0.16
N ASP A 258 22.68 -11.57 -1.04
CA ASP A 258 23.96 -12.18 -1.44
C ASP A 258 25.11 -11.16 -1.61
N GLU A 259 24.84 -9.87 -1.84
CA GLU A 259 25.90 -8.85 -1.90
C GLU A 259 26.42 -8.43 -0.51
N THR A 260 25.76 -8.85 0.57
CA THR A 260 26.15 -8.52 1.96
C THR A 260 26.74 -9.67 2.76
N GLU A 261 26.75 -10.89 2.23
CA GLU A 261 27.43 -12.03 2.86
C GLU A 261 28.78 -12.31 2.19
N SER A 262 29.86 -12.09 2.94
CA SER A 262 31.19 -12.59 2.56
C SER A 262 31.20 -14.12 2.57
N PRO A 263 31.95 -14.77 1.67
CA PRO A 263 31.89 -16.22 1.50
C PRO A 263 32.76 -16.89 2.57
N ASP A 264 32.14 -17.42 3.61
CA ASP A 264 32.69 -18.54 4.36
C ASP A 264 31.61 -19.62 4.45
N GLY A 265 31.91 -20.75 3.82
CA GLY A 265 30.93 -21.74 3.40
C GLY A 265 30.43 -22.69 4.47
N ASP A 266 29.27 -23.28 4.20
CA ASP A 266 29.16 -24.74 4.20
C ASP A 266 27.98 -25.15 3.28
N GLU A 267 28.26 -26.09 2.39
CA GLU A 267 27.37 -26.58 1.33
C GLU A 267 26.26 -27.48 1.91
N LEU A 268 25.00 -27.14 1.69
CA LEU A 268 23.87 -28.08 1.83
C LEU A 268 23.10 -28.16 0.52
N THR A 269 23.34 -29.26 -0.20
CA THR A 269 22.74 -29.60 -1.49
C THR A 269 21.23 -29.82 -1.38
N VAL A 270 20.44 -29.05 -2.14
CA VAL A 270 19.01 -29.33 -2.37
C VAL A 270 18.84 -29.91 -3.77
N SER A 271 18.36 -31.14 -3.85
CA SER A 271 18.08 -31.85 -5.10
C SER A 271 16.68 -31.52 -5.61
N ILE A 272 16.57 -30.93 -6.80
CA ILE A 272 15.29 -30.70 -7.49
C ILE A 272 15.18 -31.66 -8.69
N SER A 273 14.13 -32.48 -8.69
CA SER A 273 13.78 -33.38 -9.78
C SER A 273 12.91 -32.65 -10.80
N GLN A 274 13.32 -32.62 -12.08
CA GLN A 274 12.50 -32.11 -13.19
C GLN A 274 11.61 -33.22 -13.78
N PRO A 275 10.40 -32.89 -14.26
CA PRO A 275 9.74 -33.66 -15.30
C PRO A 275 9.91 -33.04 -16.70
N SER A 276 10.11 -33.96 -17.64
CA SER A 276 10.40 -33.86 -19.06
C SER A 276 9.28 -33.26 -19.93
N SER A 277 9.67 -32.48 -20.94
CA SER A 277 8.87 -32.10 -22.11
C SER A 277 8.58 -33.28 -23.04
N PRO A 278 7.49 -33.25 -23.84
CA PRO A 278 7.40 -34.01 -25.07
C PRO A 278 7.51 -33.12 -26.32
N THR A 279 8.10 -33.71 -27.35
CA THR A 279 8.45 -33.13 -28.65
C THR A 279 7.49 -33.59 -29.76
N VAL A 280 7.35 -32.71 -30.78
CA VAL A 280 7.15 -32.96 -32.23
C VAL A 280 5.75 -33.30 -32.77
N GLY A 281 5.38 -32.58 -33.84
CA GLY A 281 4.43 -33.03 -34.85
C GLY A 281 4.22 -32.03 -35.98
N SER A 282 5.16 -31.94 -36.93
CA SER A 282 5.03 -31.17 -38.18
C SER A 282 4.02 -31.83 -39.15
N GLY A 283 3.17 -31.03 -39.79
CA GLY A 283 2.32 -31.45 -40.90
C GLY A 283 2.02 -30.28 -41.83
N VAL A 284 2.58 -30.33 -43.05
CA VAL A 284 2.44 -29.31 -44.10
C VAL A 284 1.27 -29.69 -45.02
N GLY A 285 0.42 -28.73 -45.37
CA GLY A 285 -0.64 -28.88 -46.37
C GLY A 285 -0.98 -27.53 -47.01
N LEU A 286 -0.77 -27.42 -48.32
CA LEU A 286 -0.88 -26.23 -49.18
C LEU A 286 -2.31 -26.01 -49.75
N LEU A 287 -2.54 -24.77 -50.24
CA LEU A 287 -3.60 -24.26 -51.15
C LEU A 287 -4.91 -23.81 -50.44
N SER A 288 -5.52 -22.65 -50.68
CA SER A 288 -5.39 -21.58 -51.69
C SER A 288 -6.26 -20.37 -51.26
N ASP A 289 -5.85 -19.13 -51.58
CA ASP A 289 -6.65 -17.88 -51.41
C ASP A 289 -7.93 -17.86 -52.29
N PRO A 290 -8.97 -17.09 -51.90
CA PRO A 290 -9.19 -15.83 -52.62
C PRO A 290 -9.76 -14.62 -51.81
N ALA A 291 -9.35 -13.44 -52.28
CA ALA A 291 -10.09 -12.18 -52.46
C ALA A 291 -10.65 -11.36 -51.26
N ASP A 292 -9.90 -10.28 -50.99
CA ASP A 292 -10.31 -8.87 -50.81
C ASP A 292 -11.81 -8.49 -50.79
N SER A 293 -12.27 -8.01 -49.64
CA SER A 293 -13.38 -7.04 -49.54
C SER A 293 -13.27 -6.22 -48.23
N GLY A 294 -13.00 -4.92 -48.36
CA GLY A 294 -12.86 -3.98 -47.23
C GLY A 294 -14.16 -3.73 -46.42
N PRO A 295 -14.06 -3.10 -45.24
CA PRO A 295 -15.21 -2.96 -44.34
C PRO A 295 -16.14 -1.80 -44.74
N ALA A 296 -17.45 -2.05 -44.66
CA ALA A 296 -18.53 -1.13 -44.99
C ALA A 296 -18.70 0.01 -43.96
N ARG A 297 -18.97 1.22 -44.47
CA ARG A 297 -19.35 2.41 -43.70
C ARG A 297 -20.82 2.32 -43.24
N VAL A 298 -21.07 2.54 -41.95
CA VAL A 298 -22.41 2.72 -41.38
C VAL A 298 -22.77 4.21 -41.36
N SER A 299 -23.88 4.60 -41.98
CA SER A 299 -24.41 5.97 -41.98
C SER A 299 -25.39 6.19 -40.83
N TYR A 300 -25.19 7.21 -40.00
CA TYR A 300 -26.18 7.65 -39.01
C TYR A 300 -27.09 8.73 -39.60
N GLY A 301 -28.40 8.52 -39.56
CA GLY A 301 -29.42 9.53 -39.86
C GLY A 301 -29.66 10.49 -38.68
N PRO A 302 -30.31 11.65 -38.90
CA PRO A 302 -30.43 12.70 -37.89
C PRO A 302 -31.43 12.33 -36.79
N ARG A 303 -31.03 12.43 -35.52
CA ARG A 303 -31.93 12.30 -34.37
C ARG A 303 -32.51 13.65 -33.97
N ASN A 304 -33.81 13.65 -33.70
CA ASN A 304 -34.58 14.74 -33.10
C ASN A 304 -33.96 15.19 -31.77
N LEU A 305 -33.71 16.50 -31.64
CA LEU A 305 -33.33 17.17 -30.40
C LEU A 305 -34.61 17.72 -29.75
N SER A 306 -35.04 17.13 -28.63
CA SER A 306 -36.02 17.76 -27.74
C SER A 306 -35.50 17.78 -26.30
N ALA A 307 -35.34 19.01 -25.81
CA ALA A 307 -35.26 19.50 -24.43
C ALA A 307 -34.18 18.92 -23.49
N VAL A 308 -33.08 19.66 -23.37
CA VAL A 308 -32.17 19.63 -22.21
C VAL A 308 -32.79 20.54 -21.13
N PRO A 309 -32.88 20.13 -19.85
CA PRO A 309 -33.32 21.03 -18.78
C PRO A 309 -32.26 22.11 -18.52
N ASP A 310 -32.71 23.33 -18.26
CA ASP A 310 -31.86 24.47 -17.87
C ASP A 310 -30.97 24.09 -16.68
N VAL A 311 -29.66 24.25 -16.83
CA VAL A 311 -28.69 24.11 -15.76
C VAL A 311 -28.63 25.46 -15.07
N ASP A 312 -29.00 25.51 -13.79
CA ASP A 312 -28.86 26.72 -12.97
C ASP A 312 -27.43 27.26 -13.08
N ASP A 313 -27.34 28.57 -13.35
CA ASP A 313 -26.07 29.29 -13.53
C ASP A 313 -25.22 29.12 -12.26
N PRO A 314 -23.96 28.64 -12.34
CA PRO A 314 -23.16 28.35 -11.16
C PRO A 314 -22.95 29.60 -10.29
N ASP A 315 -23.20 29.45 -8.99
CA ASP A 315 -23.02 30.53 -8.01
C ASP A 315 -21.52 30.81 -7.77
N PHE A 316 -21.00 31.80 -8.49
CA PHE A 316 -19.63 32.29 -8.37
C PHE A 316 -19.38 33.17 -7.13
N SER A 317 -20.34 33.30 -6.21
CA SER A 317 -20.13 34.08 -4.98
C SER A 317 -19.42 33.30 -3.87
N HIS A 318 -19.33 31.97 -3.99
CA HIS A 318 -18.68 31.13 -2.99
C HIS A 318 -17.15 31.22 -3.06
N SER A 319 -16.52 31.62 -1.94
CA SER A 319 -15.06 31.79 -1.84
C SER A 319 -14.27 30.49 -2.04
N ASP A 320 -14.89 29.33 -1.84
CA ASP A 320 -14.25 28.00 -1.93
C ASP A 320 -13.87 27.63 -3.37
N TRP A 321 -14.45 28.32 -4.36
CA TRP A 321 -14.09 28.19 -5.78
C TRP A 321 -12.82 28.97 -6.16
N TYR A 322 -12.31 29.82 -5.26
CA TYR A 322 -11.19 30.72 -5.53
C TYR A 322 -9.96 30.35 -4.70
N LEU A 323 -8.84 30.14 -5.38
CA LEU A 323 -7.55 29.98 -4.72
C LEU A 323 -7.06 31.34 -4.19
N ASN A 324 -6.84 31.41 -2.88
CA ASN A 324 -6.23 32.58 -2.28
C ASN A 324 -4.73 32.60 -2.64
N ARG A 325 -4.38 33.49 -3.58
CA ARG A 325 -3.02 33.67 -4.09
C ARG A 325 -2.03 34.01 -2.98
N GLU A 326 -2.40 34.86 -2.05
CA GLU A 326 -1.53 35.30 -0.95
C GLU A 326 -1.24 34.14 0.02
N LEU A 327 -2.25 33.33 0.35
CA LEU A 327 -2.06 32.14 1.20
C LEU A 327 -1.22 31.05 0.50
N SER A 328 -1.37 30.92 -0.81
CA SER A 328 -0.58 29.99 -1.62
C SER A 328 0.89 30.43 -1.68
N GLU A 329 1.14 31.73 -1.82
CA GLU A 329 2.46 32.33 -1.80
C GLU A 329 3.14 32.16 -0.43
N LEU A 330 2.43 32.47 0.66
CA LEU A 330 2.93 32.26 2.02
C LEU A 330 3.29 30.79 2.30
N SER A 331 2.45 29.86 1.82
CA SER A 331 2.70 28.42 1.95
C SER A 331 3.94 27.98 1.18
N PHE A 332 4.19 28.59 0.01
CA PHE A 332 5.41 28.37 -0.76
C PHE A 332 6.64 28.93 -0.04
N GLN A 333 6.62 30.17 0.43
CA GLN A 333 7.73 30.78 1.17
C GLN A 333 8.08 29.99 2.43
N LYS A 334 7.08 29.45 3.14
CA LYS A 334 7.27 28.60 4.32
C LYS A 334 8.07 27.32 4.00
N ARG A 335 7.81 26.69 2.84
CA ARG A 335 8.57 25.51 2.40
C ARG A 335 10.01 25.88 1.98
N VAL A 336 10.19 26.99 1.27
CA VAL A 336 11.54 27.46 0.89
C VAL A 336 12.39 27.76 2.12
N LEU A 337 11.81 28.42 3.13
CA LEU A 337 12.50 28.70 4.39
C LEU A 337 12.81 27.43 5.18
N HIS A 338 11.89 26.45 5.18
CA HIS A 338 12.13 25.14 5.78
C HIS A 338 13.37 24.47 5.18
N GLU A 339 13.49 24.44 3.84
CA GLU A 339 14.66 23.87 3.16
C GLU A 339 15.96 24.64 3.44
N ALA A 340 15.90 25.96 3.63
CA ALA A 340 17.07 26.77 3.99
C ALA A 340 17.59 26.47 5.41
N LEU A 341 16.68 26.18 6.33
CA LEU A 341 17.01 25.94 7.75
C LEU A 341 17.37 24.48 8.04
N ASP A 342 17.01 23.53 7.16
CA ASP A 342 17.28 22.11 7.36
C ASP A 342 18.80 21.82 7.36
N PRO A 343 19.38 21.37 8.50
CA PRO A 343 20.81 21.07 8.58
C PRO A 343 21.25 19.85 7.76
N ARG A 344 20.30 19.02 7.30
CA ARG A 344 20.56 17.86 6.43
C ARG A 344 20.89 18.27 4.99
N ASN A 345 20.44 19.46 4.57
CA ASN A 345 20.74 19.99 3.25
C ASN A 345 22.20 20.47 3.18
N PRO A 346 22.92 20.21 2.08
CA PRO A 346 24.26 20.76 1.88
C PRO A 346 24.28 22.29 2.06
N ILE A 347 25.36 22.82 2.65
CA ILE A 347 25.47 24.26 2.97
C ILE A 347 25.19 25.15 1.75
N LEU A 348 25.64 24.75 0.56
CA LEU A 348 25.43 25.52 -0.67
C LEU A 348 23.95 25.54 -1.10
N GLU A 349 23.21 24.45 -0.93
CA GLU A 349 21.77 24.39 -1.24
C GLU A 349 20.95 25.20 -0.24
N ARG A 350 21.33 25.18 1.04
CA ARG A 350 20.71 26.02 2.07
C ARG A 350 20.86 27.51 1.79
N VAL A 351 22.05 27.93 1.34
CA VAL A 351 22.31 29.31 0.90
C VAL A 351 21.47 29.66 -0.34
N ARG A 352 21.28 28.71 -1.26
CA ARG A 352 20.43 28.89 -2.44
C ARG A 352 18.95 29.08 -2.07
N PHE A 353 18.41 28.25 -1.17
CA PHE A 353 17.05 28.41 -0.66
C PHE A 353 16.87 29.71 0.11
N LEU A 354 17.86 30.11 0.91
CA LEU A 354 17.83 31.41 1.59
C LEU A 354 17.79 32.58 0.59
N GLY A 355 18.55 32.48 -0.51
CA GLY A 355 18.52 33.45 -1.60
C GLY A 355 17.20 33.48 -2.38
N LEU A 356 16.54 32.33 -2.54
CA LEU A 356 15.19 32.25 -3.12
C LEU A 356 14.16 32.91 -2.21
N PHE A 357 14.22 32.64 -0.90
CA PHE A 357 13.33 33.25 0.09
C PHE A 357 13.49 34.77 0.13
N SER A 358 14.73 35.28 0.19
CA SER A 358 14.98 36.73 0.23
C SER A 358 14.52 37.45 -1.03
N LYS A 359 14.65 36.82 -2.20
CA LYS A 359 14.26 37.42 -3.49
C LYS A 359 12.74 37.56 -3.66
N ASN A 360 11.95 36.79 -2.92
CA ASN A 360 10.50 36.81 -3.01
C ASN A 360 9.81 37.66 -1.92
N ILE A 361 10.60 38.20 -0.97
CA ILE A 361 10.12 39.08 0.11
C ILE A 361 10.38 40.57 -0.20
N ASP A 362 11.33 40.87 -1.10
CA ASP A 362 11.53 42.18 -1.73
C ASP A 362 10.65 42.32 -2.98
#